data_AF-A0ABD3X480-F1
#
_entry.id   AF-A0ABD3X480-F1
#
_cell.length_a   1.000
_cell.length_b   1.000
_cell.length_c   1.000
_cell.angle_alpha   90.00
_cell.angle_beta   90.00
_cell.angle_gamma   90.00
#
_symmetry.space_group_name_H-M   'P 1'
#
loop_
_entity.id
_entity.type
_entity.pdbx_description
1 polymer ?
#
loop_
_entity_poly.entity_id
_entity_poly.type
_entity_poly.pdbx_seq_one_letter_code
_entity_poly.pdbx_strand_id
1 'polypeptide(L)'
;MTNLAQIARATFPDSEIFLTQNQVSNTMDERRPREAFNIRQLNEHLTNITMQGVSYLDSNIRGGCFFEPDGIHWCPRTANSILNKWLQQLRVYRPVFCPVQKGTARTMKRN
;
A
#
# COMPACT_ATOMS: atom_id res chain seq x y z
N MET A 1 -20.35 2.77 5.49
CA MET A 1 -19.82 2.40 4.16
C MET A 1 -18.51 1.66 4.38
N THR A 2 -18.35 0.46 3.84
CA THR A 2 -17.14 -0.35 4.05
C THR A 2 -16.02 0.13 3.12
N ASN A 3 -14.83 0.41 3.63
CA ASN A 3 -13.67 0.81 2.83
C ASN A 3 -12.69 -0.34 2.59
N LEU A 4 -11.72 -0.14 1.70
CA LEU A 4 -10.76 -1.18 1.30
C LEU A 4 -9.97 -1.75 2.48
N ALA A 5 -9.60 -0.92 3.48
CA ALA A 5 -8.90 -1.42 4.66
C ALA A 5 -9.75 -2.34 5.52
N GLN A 6 -11.04 -2.01 5.69
CA GLN A 6 -11.97 -2.86 6.43
C GLN A 6 -12.19 -4.21 5.73
N ILE A 7 -12.31 -4.21 4.40
CA ILE A 7 -12.39 -5.45 3.60
C ILE A 7 -11.10 -6.26 3.76
N ALA A 8 -9.94 -5.63 3.52
CA ALA A 8 -8.66 -6.32 3.57
C ALA A 8 -8.37 -6.90 4.96
N ARG A 9 -8.74 -6.19 6.04
CA ARG A 9 -8.59 -6.69 7.41
C ARG A 9 -9.58 -7.82 7.74
N ALA A 10 -10.80 -7.77 7.22
CA ALA A 10 -11.76 -8.86 7.39
C ALA A 10 -11.30 -10.15 6.67
N THR A 11 -10.69 -10.02 5.48
CA THR A 11 -10.17 -11.15 4.71
C THR A 11 -8.85 -11.67 5.27
N PHE A 12 -7.96 -10.78 5.74
CA PHE A 12 -6.62 -11.12 6.22
C PHE A 12 -6.38 -10.57 7.64
N PRO A 13 -7.03 -11.15 8.66
CA PRO A 13 -7.05 -10.58 10.02
C PRO A 13 -5.66 -10.47 10.64
N ASP A 14 -4.82 -11.48 10.42
CA ASP A 14 -3.49 -11.60 11.04
C ASP A 14 -2.36 -11.05 10.14
N SER A 15 -2.66 -10.59 8.93
CA SER A 15 -1.63 -10.12 8.00
C SER A 15 -1.28 -8.66 8.25
N GLU A 16 -0.01 -8.31 8.10
CA GLU A 16 0.36 -6.91 7.92
C GLU A 16 -0.07 -6.46 6.53
N ILE A 17 -0.74 -5.31 6.45
CA ILE A 17 -1.29 -4.80 5.19
C ILE A 17 -0.54 -3.51 4.87
N PHE A 18 0.14 -3.50 3.74
CA PHE A 18 0.85 -2.34 3.23
C PHE A 18 0.13 -1.78 2.01
N LEU A 19 -0.09 -0.47 2.00
CA LEU A 19 -0.61 0.27 0.86
C LEU A 19 0.51 1.05 0.18
N THR A 20 0.40 1.23 -1.14
CA THR A 20 1.34 2.00 -1.96
C THR A 20 0.57 2.89 -2.92
N GLN A 21 1.07 4.10 -3.19
CA GLN A 21 0.51 4.95 -4.24
C GLN A 21 1.01 4.54 -5.62
N ASN A 22 0.16 4.75 -6.62
CA ASN A 22 0.49 4.56 -8.03
C ASN A 22 0.94 5.89 -8.65
N GLN A 23 2.08 5.89 -9.31
CA GLN A 23 2.63 7.10 -9.92
C GLN A 23 2.00 7.33 -11.29
N VAL A 24 1.67 8.58 -11.60
CA VAL A 24 1.09 8.97 -12.90
C VAL A 24 2.19 9.59 -13.76
N SER A 25 2.35 9.10 -14.98
CA SER A 25 3.31 9.66 -15.93
C SER A 25 2.70 10.82 -16.71
N ASN A 26 3.55 11.74 -17.21
CA ASN A 26 3.10 12.82 -18.10
C ASN A 26 2.46 12.27 -19.38
N THR A 27 3.01 11.19 -19.95
CA THR A 27 2.46 10.55 -21.15
C THR A 27 1.06 9.99 -20.90
N MET A 28 0.80 9.41 -19.73
CA MET A 28 -0.55 8.99 -19.35
C MET A 28 -1.47 10.18 -19.15
N ASP A 29 -1.00 11.24 -18.51
CA ASP A 29 -1.77 12.49 -18.34
C ASP A 29 -2.25 13.06 -19.68
N GLU A 30 -1.36 13.08 -20.67
CA GLU A 30 -1.62 13.63 -21.99
C GLU A 30 -2.53 12.72 -22.82
N ARG A 31 -2.27 11.41 -22.83
CA ARG A 31 -2.94 10.45 -23.74
C ARG A 31 -4.17 9.81 -23.13
N ARG A 32 -4.25 9.76 -21.79
CA ARG A 32 -5.25 9.04 -21.00
C ARG A 32 -5.64 9.84 -19.74
N PRO A 33 -6.14 11.08 -19.91
CA PRO A 33 -6.39 11.99 -18.79
C PRO A 33 -7.43 11.46 -17.80
N ARG A 34 -8.41 10.67 -18.28
CA ARG A 34 -9.42 10.05 -17.41
C ARG A 34 -8.79 9.00 -16.49
N GLU A 35 -7.94 8.14 -17.03
CA GLU A 35 -7.22 7.12 -16.27
C GLU A 35 -6.25 7.75 -15.28
N ALA A 36 -5.51 8.78 -15.71
CA ALA A 36 -4.65 9.57 -14.85
C ALA A 36 -5.42 10.19 -13.67
N PHE A 37 -6.59 10.79 -13.95
CA PHE A 37 -7.48 11.32 -12.92
C PHE A 37 -7.97 10.24 -11.95
N ASN A 38 -8.41 9.08 -12.46
CA ASN A 38 -8.85 7.97 -11.62
C ASN A 38 -7.73 7.47 -10.68
N ILE A 39 -6.49 7.40 -11.17
CA ILE A 39 -5.34 7.02 -10.34
C ILE A 39 -5.06 8.05 -9.24
N ARG A 40 -5.18 9.35 -9.53
CA ARG A 40 -5.05 10.41 -8.50
C ARG A 40 -6.11 10.28 -7.42
N GLN A 41 -7.37 10.09 -7.83
CA GLN A 41 -8.48 9.87 -6.90
C GLN A 41 -8.27 8.61 -6.04
N LEU A 42 -7.74 7.53 -6.63
CA LEU A 42 -7.35 6.33 -5.88
C LEU A 42 -6.24 6.66 -4.86
N ASN A 43 -5.20 7.39 -5.24
CA ASN A 43 -4.11 7.77 -4.33
C ASN A 43 -4.58 8.65 -3.16
N GLU A 44 -5.49 9.59 -3.42
CA GLU A 44 -6.14 10.39 -2.38
C GLU A 44 -6.93 9.50 -1.41
N HIS A 45 -7.69 8.55 -1.94
CA HIS A 45 -8.42 7.58 -1.13
C HIS A 45 -7.50 6.69 -0.27
N LEU A 46 -6.40 6.19 -0.83
CA LEU A 46 -5.41 5.38 -0.11
C LEU A 46 -4.71 6.17 1.00
N THR A 47 -4.46 7.46 0.78
CA THR A 47 -3.93 8.36 1.81
C THR A 47 -4.90 8.49 2.98
N ASN A 48 -6.19 8.66 2.69
CA ASN A 48 -7.24 8.73 3.71
C ASN A 48 -7.41 7.42 4.49
N ILE A 49 -7.25 6.27 3.83
CA ILE A 49 -7.26 4.96 4.48
C ILE A 49 -6.05 4.78 5.40
N THR A 50 -4.86 5.22 4.97
CA THR A 50 -3.62 5.10 5.77
C THR A 50 -3.78 5.74 7.14
N MET A 51 -4.48 6.88 7.21
CA MET A 51 -4.81 7.55 8.48
C MET A 51 -5.66 6.72 9.45
N GLN A 52 -6.22 5.59 9.01
CA GLN A 52 -7.08 4.69 9.78
C GLN A 52 -6.34 3.44 10.31
N GLY A 53 -5.00 3.48 10.35
CA GLY A 53 -4.19 2.43 10.97
C GLY A 53 -3.73 1.32 10.03
N VAL A 54 -3.55 1.64 8.73
CA VAL A 54 -2.89 0.75 7.76
C VAL A 54 -1.49 1.27 7.48
N SER A 55 -0.52 0.37 7.34
CA SER A 55 0.86 0.73 7.04
C SER A 55 1.01 1.18 5.59
N TYR A 56 1.85 2.18 5.35
CA TYR A 56 2.09 2.74 4.02
C TYR A 56 3.56 2.62 3.63
N LEU A 57 3.82 2.22 2.38
CA LEU A 57 5.15 2.23 1.81
C LEU A 57 5.27 3.35 0.78
N ASP A 58 6.15 4.30 1.08
CA ASP A 58 6.41 5.43 0.21
C ASP A 58 7.05 4.96 -1.10
N SER A 59 6.41 5.34 -2.21
CA SER A 59 6.82 5.00 -3.57
C SER A 59 7.48 6.19 -4.29
N ASN A 60 7.63 7.33 -3.61
CA ASN A 60 8.27 8.50 -4.18
C ASN A 60 9.79 8.30 -4.24
N ILE A 61 10.35 8.42 -5.44
CA ILE A 61 11.79 8.37 -5.68
C ILE A 61 12.31 9.76 -6.03
N ARG A 62 13.51 10.09 -5.52
CA ARG A 62 14.18 11.36 -5.80
C ARG A 62 14.49 11.44 -7.30
N GLY A 63 14.07 12.54 -7.94
CA GLY A 63 14.23 12.72 -9.38
C GLY A 63 13.04 12.24 -10.22
N GLY A 64 11.98 11.71 -9.57
CA GLY A 64 10.74 11.31 -10.24
C GLY A 64 10.78 9.90 -10.81
N CYS A 65 9.62 9.45 -11.27
CA CYS A 65 9.45 8.12 -11.87
C CYS A 65 9.60 8.18 -13.39
N PHE A 66 10.36 7.23 -13.93
CA PHE A 66 10.50 7.02 -15.36
C PHE A 66 9.64 5.84 -15.80
N PHE A 67 8.98 6.01 -16.94
CA PHE A 67 8.04 5.06 -17.49
C PHE A 67 8.51 4.60 -18.87
N GLU A 68 8.01 3.44 -19.29
CA GLU A 68 8.10 2.99 -20.67
C GLU A 68 7.31 3.94 -21.61
N PRO A 69 7.53 3.89 -22.93
CA PRO A 69 6.85 4.79 -23.89
C PRO A 69 5.32 4.72 -23.90
N ASP A 70 4.74 3.67 -23.31
CA ASP A 70 3.29 3.55 -23.12
C ASP A 70 2.73 4.47 -22.00
N GLY A 71 3.60 5.00 -21.15
CA GLY A 71 3.26 5.86 -20.01
C GLY A 71 2.58 5.13 -18.85
N ILE A 72 2.46 3.81 -18.90
CA ILE A 72 1.75 2.98 -17.91
C ILE A 72 2.77 2.18 -17.10
N HIS A 73 3.69 1.49 -17.77
CA HIS A 73 4.64 0.63 -17.09
C HIS A 73 5.86 1.43 -16.62
N TRP A 74 6.35 1.10 -15.42
CA TRP A 74 7.64 1.60 -14.96
C TRP A 74 8.76 0.95 -15.75
N CYS A 75 9.77 1.75 -16.10
CA CYS A 75 11.00 1.15 -16.61
C CYS A 75 11.73 0.39 -15.49
N PRO A 76 12.64 -0.56 -15.81
CA PRO A 76 13.33 -1.36 -14.82
C PRO A 76 14.08 -0.53 -13.76
N ARG A 77 14.60 0.64 -14.14
CA ARG A 77 15.27 1.56 -13.20
C ARG A 77 14.31 2.05 -12.11
N THR A 78 13.11 2.49 -12.48
CA THR A 78 12.08 2.97 -11.55
C THR A 78 11.60 1.84 -10.65
N ALA A 79 11.27 0.69 -11.25
CA ALA A 79 10.82 -0.49 -10.51
C ALA A 79 11.84 -0.94 -9.46
N ASN A 80 13.12 -1.05 -9.83
CA ASN A 80 14.19 -1.43 -8.90
C ASN A 80 14.41 -0.39 -7.80
N SER A 81 14.30 0.91 -8.12
CA SER A 81 14.49 1.99 -7.14
C SER A 81 13.36 1.98 -6.09
N ILE A 82 12.11 1.81 -6.53
CA ILE A 82 10.95 1.72 -5.65
C ILE A 82 11.03 0.46 -4.79
N LEU A 83 11.34 -0.70 -5.39
CA LEU A 83 11.48 -1.95 -4.65
C LEU A 83 12.54 -1.84 -3.55
N ASN A 84 13.72 -1.31 -3.88
CA ASN A 84 14.79 -1.12 -2.89
C ASN A 84 14.35 -0.19 -1.75
N LYS A 85 13.61 0.88 -2.07
CA LYS A 85 13.06 1.80 -1.07
C LYS A 85 12.03 1.12 -0.17
N TRP A 86 11.13 0.31 -0.72
CA TRP A 86 10.17 -0.47 0.06
C TRP A 86 10.87 -1.47 0.99
N LEU A 87 11.87 -2.20 0.48
CA LEU A 87 12.66 -3.12 1.30
C LEU A 87 13.38 -2.40 2.45
N GLN A 88 13.91 -1.18 2.21
CA GLN A 88 14.51 -0.37 3.27
C GLN A 88 13.49 0.06 4.33
N GLN A 89 12.29 0.48 3.93
CA GLN A 89 11.21 0.83 4.86
C GLN A 89 10.80 -0.39 5.70
N LEU A 90 10.65 -1.56 5.07
CA LEU A 90 10.27 -2.79 5.75
C LEU A 90 11.34 -3.28 6.76
N ARG A 91 12.63 -3.01 6.52
CA ARG A 91 13.71 -3.37 7.46
C ARG A 91 13.63 -2.63 8.79
N VAL A 92 13.14 -1.40 8.78
CA VAL A 92 13.00 -0.55 9.98
C VAL A 92 11.56 -0.51 10.50
N TYR A 93 10.62 -1.10 9.76
CA TYR A 93 9.23 -1.16 10.13
C TYR A 93 9.05 -1.89 11.46
N ARG A 94 8.22 -1.30 12.34
CA ARG A 94 7.78 -1.89 13.60
C ARG A 94 6.27 -2.03 13.52
N PRO A 95 5.71 -3.24 13.66
CA PRO A 95 4.27 -3.44 13.66
C PRO A 95 3.60 -2.52 14.68
N VAL A 96 2.66 -1.71 14.21
CA VAL A 96 1.80 -0.91 15.10
C VAL A 96 0.73 -1.81 15.74
N PHE A 97 0.43 -2.95 15.11
CA PHE A 97 -0.51 -3.94 15.60
C PHE A 97 0.19 -5.02 16.42
N CYS A 98 -0.18 -5.12 17.70
CA CYS A 98 0.08 -6.30 18.53
C CYS A 98 -1.03 -7.32 18.20
N PRO A 99 -0.71 -8.56 17.79
CA PRO A 99 -1.75 -9.56 17.57
C PRO A 99 -2.54 -9.72 18.87
N VAL A 100 -3.87 -9.81 18.74
CA VAL A 100 -4.74 -10.19 19.86
C VAL A 100 -4.11 -11.43 20.48
N GLN A 101 -3.68 -11.33 21.74
CA GLN A 101 -3.22 -12.49 22.49
C GLN A 101 -4.32 -13.54 22.35
N LYS A 102 -4.03 -14.64 21.62
CA LYS A 102 -4.94 -15.78 21.55
C LYS A 102 -5.32 -16.10 22.98
N GLY A 103 -6.59 -15.85 23.32
CA GLY A 103 -7.10 -15.99 24.66
C GLY A 103 -6.62 -17.32 25.21
N THR A 104 -5.96 -17.26 26.37
CA THR A 104 -5.67 -18.40 27.22
C THR A 104 -6.83 -19.37 27.13
N ALA A 105 -6.56 -20.55 26.57
CA ALA A 105 -7.52 -21.64 26.51
C ALA A 105 -8.14 -21.80 27.91
N ARG A 106 -9.45 -21.55 28.03
CA ARG A 106 -10.20 -21.91 29.22
C ARG A 106 -9.99 -23.40 29.45
N THR A 107 -9.19 -23.74 30.44
CA THR A 107 -9.15 -25.10 30.98
C THR A 107 -10.55 -25.34 31.56
N MET A 108 -11.41 -26.06 30.81
CA MET A 108 -12.55 -26.72 31.41
C MET A 108 -11.99 -27.70 32.45
N LYS A 109 -12.07 -27.34 33.73
CA LYS A 109 -12.01 -28.35 34.78
C LYS A 109 -13.25 -29.23 34.63
N ARG A 110 -13.05 -30.47 34.19
CA ARG A 110 -14.00 -31.54 34.43
C ARG A 110 -13.72 -32.11 35.82
N ASN A 111 -14.82 -32.27 36.55
CA ASN A 111 -15.03 -32.92 37.85
C ASN A 111 -14.80 -32.02 39.07
#